data_AF-A0A6J1FHC3-F1
#
_entry.id   AF-A0A6J1FHC3-F1
#
_cell.length_a   1.000
_cell.length_b   1.000
_cell.length_c   1.000
_cell.angle_alpha   90.00
_cell.angle_beta   90.00
_cell.angle_gamma   90.00
#
_symmetry.space_group_name_H-M   'P 1'
#
loop_
_entity.id
_entity.type
_entity.pdbx_description
1 polymer ?
#
loop_
_entity_poly.entity_id
_entity_poly.type
_entity_poly.pdbx_seq_one_letter_code
_entity_poly.pdbx_strand_id
1 'polypeptide(L)'
;MLRFSLVCNVFAVDAMDMPYLNANLDSLDAPNFRKGCNYAAAGSTILPATATSFCPFSFGVQVNQFLHFKARVLELRTGKGGKKLDKYLPADDYFQKGLYMFDIGQNDIAGAFYSKTLDQILASIPAILSEFESGVQAL
;
A
#
# COMPACT_ATOMS: atom_id res chain seq x y z
N MET A 1 -7.56 -11.09 -11.70
CA MET A 1 -7.38 -9.64 -11.43
C MET A 1 -6.32 -9.52 -10.34
N LEU A 2 -5.29 -8.69 -10.54
CA LEU A 2 -4.25 -8.42 -9.54
C LEU A 2 -4.74 -7.39 -8.54
N ARG A 3 -4.34 -7.51 -7.27
CA ARG A 3 -4.81 -6.63 -6.21
C ARG A 3 -3.66 -6.02 -5.43
N PHE A 4 -3.72 -4.73 -5.20
CA PHE A 4 -2.78 -4.05 -4.32
C PHE A 4 -3.58 -3.34 -3.24
N SER A 5 -3.32 -3.73 -2.00
CA SER A 5 -3.97 -3.14 -0.83
C SER A 5 -2.94 -2.34 -0.05
N LEU A 6 -3.33 -1.15 0.37
CA LEU A 6 -2.55 -0.25 1.21
C LEU A 6 -3.23 -0.08 2.59
N VAL A 7 -4.04 -1.05 3.01
CA VAL A 7 -4.95 -1.00 4.18
C VAL A 7 -4.78 -2.13 5.18
N CYS A 8 -4.64 -1.73 6.45
CA CYS A 8 -4.70 -2.62 7.60
C CYS A 8 -6.05 -2.37 8.29
N ASN A 9 -7.05 -3.08 7.80
CA ASN A 9 -8.22 -3.52 8.55
C ASN A 9 -8.67 -4.79 7.84
N VAL A 10 -8.66 -5.90 8.57
CA VAL A 10 -8.88 -7.27 8.10
C VAL A 10 -10.30 -7.50 7.53
N PHE A 11 -11.13 -6.46 7.37
CA PHE A 11 -12.57 -6.61 7.14
C PHE A 11 -13.07 -6.49 5.69
N ALA A 12 -12.22 -6.24 4.69
CA ALA A 12 -12.68 -6.07 3.30
C ALA A 12 -12.28 -7.20 2.34
N VAL A 13 -12.15 -8.44 2.83
CA VAL A 13 -11.89 -9.60 1.96
C VAL A 13 -13.02 -10.64 2.00
N ASP A 14 -13.75 -10.77 3.11
CA ASP A 14 -14.87 -11.72 3.23
C ASP A 14 -16.10 -11.36 2.39
N ALA A 15 -16.33 -10.07 2.12
CA ALA A 15 -17.49 -9.65 1.32
C ALA A 15 -17.37 -9.97 -0.19
N MET A 16 -16.19 -10.42 -0.63
CA MET A 16 -15.90 -10.65 -2.05
C MET A 16 -15.63 -12.13 -2.39
N ASP A 17 -15.67 -13.06 -1.42
CA ASP A 17 -15.37 -14.49 -1.61
C ASP A 17 -13.99 -14.71 -2.28
N MET A 18 -12.96 -13.99 -1.78
CA MET A 18 -11.64 -13.95 -2.42
C MET A 18 -10.48 -14.30 -1.49
N PRO A 19 -9.41 -14.93 -2.03
CA PRO A 19 -8.28 -15.38 -1.23
C PRO A 19 -7.43 -14.20 -0.70
N TYR A 20 -6.93 -14.34 0.53
CA TYR A 20 -6.04 -13.37 1.18
C TYR A 20 -4.77 -13.09 0.35
N LEU A 21 -4.30 -11.84 0.39
CA LEU A 21 -3.05 -11.40 -0.23
C LEU A 21 -1.87 -11.65 0.71
N ASN A 22 -0.72 -12.05 0.16
CA ASN A 22 0.53 -12.11 0.91
C ASN A 22 0.94 -10.69 1.33
N ALA A 23 1.34 -10.54 2.59
CA ALA A 23 1.99 -9.30 3.03
C ALA A 23 3.34 -9.18 2.31
N ASN A 24 3.75 -7.95 1.97
CA ASN A 24 5.03 -7.71 1.29
C ASN A 24 6.25 -8.24 2.09
N LEU A 25 6.11 -8.36 3.41
CA LEU A 25 7.14 -8.83 4.34
C LEU A 25 6.91 -10.26 4.85
N ASP A 26 5.90 -10.99 4.32
CA ASP A 26 5.69 -12.38 4.72
C ASP A 26 6.75 -13.28 4.08
N SER A 27 7.51 -14.00 4.91
CA SER A 27 8.71 -14.76 4.53
C SER A 27 8.62 -16.25 4.85
N LEU A 28 7.46 -16.72 5.35
CA LEU A 28 7.33 -18.09 5.86
C LEU A 28 7.20 -19.14 4.74
N ASP A 29 6.85 -18.73 3.52
CA ASP A 29 6.76 -19.59 2.33
C ASP A 29 7.41 -18.92 1.10
N ALA A 30 7.68 -19.70 0.04
CA ALA A 30 8.16 -19.15 -1.22
C ALA A 30 7.16 -18.08 -1.74
N PRO A 31 7.55 -16.79 -1.77
CA PRO A 31 6.57 -15.73 -1.88
C PRO A 31 5.88 -15.76 -3.24
N ASN A 32 4.55 -15.83 -3.23
CA ASN A 32 3.71 -15.85 -4.42
C ASN A 32 2.90 -14.56 -4.52
N PHE A 33 3.37 -13.62 -5.34
CA PHE A 33 2.74 -12.33 -5.57
C PHE A 33 1.88 -12.31 -6.84
N ARG A 34 1.62 -13.47 -7.46
CA ARG A 34 0.88 -13.57 -8.72
C ARG A 34 -0.53 -12.96 -8.65
N LYS A 35 -1.13 -12.94 -7.45
CA LYS A 35 -2.47 -12.38 -7.19
C LYS A 35 -2.44 -10.99 -6.55
N GLY A 36 -1.28 -10.51 -6.12
CA GLY A 36 -1.15 -9.20 -5.52
C GLY A 36 -0.20 -9.16 -4.35
N CYS A 37 -0.17 -8.00 -3.68
CA CYS A 37 0.62 -7.77 -2.50
C CYS A 37 -0.08 -6.74 -1.59
N ASN A 38 0.05 -6.92 -0.27
CA ASN A 38 -0.44 -5.97 0.73
C ASN A 38 0.74 -5.16 1.31
N TYR A 39 0.69 -3.83 1.15
CA TYR A 39 1.69 -2.87 1.65
C TYR A 39 1.21 -2.11 2.88
N ALA A 40 0.01 -2.41 3.36
CA ALA A 40 -0.56 -1.74 4.48
C ALA A 40 0.23 -1.88 5.76
N ALA A 41 0.24 -0.81 6.55
CA ALA A 41 0.69 -0.86 7.93
C ALA A 41 -0.37 -0.28 8.87
N ALA A 42 -0.66 -1.00 9.95
CA ALA A 42 -1.51 -0.48 11.03
C ALA A 42 -0.90 0.81 11.61
N GLY A 43 -1.75 1.78 11.94
CA GLY A 43 -1.31 3.07 12.48
C GLY A 43 -0.64 4.00 11.46
N SER A 44 -0.61 3.64 10.17
CA SER A 44 -0.05 4.49 9.12
C SER A 44 -0.89 5.75 8.89
N THR A 45 -0.20 6.83 8.55
CA THR A 45 -0.78 8.13 8.21
C THR A 45 -0.56 8.45 6.73
N ILE A 46 -1.38 9.32 6.17
CA ILE A 46 -1.15 9.90 4.85
C ILE A 46 0.07 10.80 4.89
N LEU A 47 0.11 11.71 5.87
CA LEU A 47 1.23 12.62 6.04
C LEU A 47 2.52 11.86 6.38
N PRO A 48 3.69 12.40 6.01
CA PRO A 48 4.99 11.82 6.32
C PRO A 48 5.15 11.52 7.82
N ALA A 49 5.68 10.34 8.13
CA ALA A 49 5.97 9.97 9.51
C ALA A 49 7.05 10.88 10.10
N THR A 50 6.87 11.24 11.37
CA THR A 50 7.84 12.00 12.16
C THR A 50 8.43 11.11 13.25
N ALA A 51 9.41 11.62 14.01
CA ALA A 51 10.02 10.87 15.12
C ALA A 51 9.02 10.43 16.21
N THR A 52 7.83 11.03 16.26
CA THR A 52 6.77 10.69 17.23
C THR A 52 5.63 9.88 16.62
N SER A 53 5.72 9.53 15.33
CA SER A 53 4.70 8.72 14.67
C SER A 53 4.72 7.28 15.17
N PHE A 54 3.54 6.72 15.45
CA PHE A 54 3.40 5.32 15.86
C PHE A 54 3.85 4.33 14.78
N CYS A 55 3.69 4.69 13.51
CA CYS A 55 4.06 3.87 12.37
C CYS A 55 4.98 4.64 11.43
N PRO A 56 6.14 4.09 11.03
CA PRO A 56 7.05 4.74 10.10
C PRO A 56 6.62 4.59 8.63
N PHE A 57 5.64 3.73 8.33
CA PHE A 57 5.19 3.42 6.97
C PHE A 57 4.02 4.33 6.55
N SER A 58 4.28 5.62 6.37
CA SER A 58 3.27 6.55 5.83
C SER A 58 2.84 6.17 4.42
N PHE A 59 1.76 6.77 3.92
CA PHE A 59 1.23 6.51 2.58
C PHE A 59 2.31 6.57 1.48
N GLY A 60 3.11 7.64 1.47
CA GLY A 60 4.22 7.79 0.52
C GLY A 60 5.26 6.66 0.61
N VAL A 61 5.54 6.13 1.81
CA VAL A 61 6.42 4.97 1.98
C VAL A 61 5.80 3.72 1.37
N GLN A 62 4.51 3.48 1.62
CA GLN A 62 3.81 2.31 1.09
C GLN A 62 3.68 2.37 -0.46
N VAL A 63 3.43 3.56 -1.03
CA VAL A 63 3.48 3.81 -2.49
C VAL A 63 4.87 3.49 -3.04
N ASN A 64 5.93 3.97 -2.40
CA ASN A 64 7.30 3.70 -2.84
C ASN A 64 7.66 2.21 -2.75
N GLN A 65 7.19 1.49 -1.74
CA GLN A 65 7.35 0.04 -1.64
C GLN A 65 6.69 -0.68 -2.82
N PHE A 66 5.47 -0.26 -3.20
CA PHE A 66 4.79 -0.79 -4.38
C PHE A 66 5.55 -0.47 -5.68
N LEU A 67 5.99 0.78 -5.88
CA LEU A 67 6.73 1.18 -7.08
C LEU A 67 8.04 0.41 -7.22
N HIS A 68 8.77 0.22 -6.11
CA HIS A 68 9.96 -0.60 -6.08
C HIS A 68 9.66 -2.07 -6.43
N PHE A 69 8.57 -2.63 -5.87
CA PHE A 69 8.13 -3.99 -6.22
C PHE A 69 7.79 -4.12 -7.71
N LYS A 70 7.00 -3.18 -8.27
CA LYS A 70 6.64 -3.13 -9.69
C LYS A 70 7.89 -3.12 -10.56
N ALA A 71 8.84 -2.24 -10.28
CA ALA A 71 10.12 -2.17 -10.99
C ALA A 71 10.89 -3.49 -10.92
N ARG A 72 10.98 -4.08 -9.72
CA ARG A 72 11.71 -5.34 -9.50
C ARG A 72 11.05 -6.52 -10.22
N VAL A 73 9.73 -6.58 -10.26
CA VAL A 73 9.01 -7.62 -11.01
C VAL A 73 9.33 -7.52 -12.50
N LEU A 74 9.25 -6.33 -13.09
CA LEU A 74 9.51 -6.15 -14.52
C LEU A 74 10.95 -6.51 -14.89
N GLU A 75 11.92 -6.15 -14.04
CA GLU A 75 13.32 -6.53 -14.21
C GLU A 75 13.52 -8.06 -14.14
N LEU A 76 12.95 -8.72 -13.13
CA LEU A 76 13.08 -10.16 -12.94
C LEU A 76 12.42 -10.97 -14.07
N ARG A 77 11.31 -10.49 -14.61
CA ARG A 77 10.58 -11.14 -15.71
C ARG A 77 11.33 -11.04 -17.04
N THR A 78 12.05 -9.95 -17.28
CA THR A 78 12.85 -9.74 -18.49
C THR A 78 14.25 -10.40 -18.41
N GLY A 79 14.73 -10.70 -17.20
CA GLY A 79 16.02 -11.34 -16.96
C GLY A 79 16.11 -12.84 -17.31
N LYS A 80 17.33 -13.39 -17.25
CA LYS A 80 17.58 -14.82 -17.43
C LYS A 80 16.83 -15.64 -16.38
N GLY A 81 15.93 -16.51 -16.82
CA GLY A 81 15.10 -17.34 -15.94
C GLY A 81 13.73 -16.76 -15.60
N GLY A 82 13.36 -15.59 -16.15
CA GLY A 82 12.06 -14.93 -15.91
C GLY A 82 10.84 -15.84 -16.13
N LYS A 83 10.86 -16.71 -17.16
CA LYS A 83 9.79 -17.71 -17.40
C LYS A 83 9.53 -18.64 -16.21
N LYS A 84 10.54 -18.95 -15.40
CA LYS A 84 10.36 -19.79 -14.19
C LYS A 84 9.65 -19.03 -13.06
N LEU A 85 9.69 -17.70 -13.11
CA LEU A 85 9.10 -16.80 -12.11
C LEU A 85 7.64 -16.43 -12.45
N ASP A 86 7.14 -16.71 -13.65
CA ASP A 86 5.76 -16.44 -14.08
C ASP A 86 4.68 -17.06 -13.16
N LYS A 87 5.00 -18.16 -12.48
CA LYS A 87 4.10 -18.81 -11.51
C LYS A 87 4.03 -18.09 -10.17
N TYR A 88 4.98 -17.20 -9.87
CA TYR A 88 5.11 -16.49 -8.59
C TYR A 88 4.93 -14.97 -8.73
N LEU A 89 5.23 -14.40 -9.90
CA LEU A 89 5.18 -12.97 -10.15
C LEU A 89 3.97 -12.57 -10.99
N PRO A 90 3.43 -11.35 -10.80
CA PRO A 90 2.35 -10.87 -11.64
C PRO A 90 2.79 -10.65 -13.08
N ALA A 91 1.84 -10.70 -14.02
CA ALA A 91 2.07 -10.31 -15.40
C ALA A 91 2.17 -8.77 -15.53
N ASP A 92 2.94 -8.29 -16.49
CA ASP A 92 3.24 -6.87 -16.66
C ASP A 92 1.97 -6.02 -16.86
N ASP A 93 1.00 -6.53 -17.62
CA ASP A 93 -0.26 -5.82 -17.91
C ASP A 93 -1.19 -5.74 -16.69
N TYR A 94 -0.94 -6.54 -15.66
CA TYR A 94 -1.73 -6.50 -14.44
C TYR A 94 -1.48 -5.23 -13.61
N PHE A 95 -0.33 -4.57 -13.75
CA PHE A 95 -0.11 -3.28 -13.09
C PHE A 95 -1.00 -2.18 -13.68
N GLN A 96 -1.47 -2.33 -14.92
CA GLN A 96 -2.39 -1.36 -15.56
C GLN A 96 -3.87 -1.71 -15.33
N LYS A 97 -4.18 -2.98 -15.05
CA LYS A 97 -5.55 -3.50 -14.91
C LYS A 97 -5.90 -3.92 -13.48
N GLY A 98 -4.97 -3.72 -12.55
CA GLY A 98 -5.10 -4.14 -11.17
C GLY A 98 -6.17 -3.35 -10.42
N LEU A 99 -6.74 -3.97 -9.38
CA LEU A 99 -7.57 -3.26 -8.42
C LEU A 99 -6.66 -2.71 -7.32
N TYR A 100 -6.66 -1.39 -7.16
CA TYR A 100 -5.93 -0.68 -6.12
C TYR A 100 -6.91 -0.24 -5.04
N MET A 101 -6.63 -0.60 -3.78
CA MET A 101 -7.49 -0.31 -2.64
C MET A 101 -6.75 0.51 -1.59
N PHE A 102 -7.35 1.64 -1.22
CA PHE A 102 -6.87 2.58 -0.22
C PHE A 102 -7.95 2.81 0.83
N ASP A 103 -7.55 2.79 2.09
CA ASP A 103 -8.32 3.09 3.29
C ASP A 103 -7.27 3.52 4.32
N ILE A 104 -7.08 4.83 4.36
CA ILE A 104 -6.01 5.52 5.09
C ILE A 104 -6.47 6.97 5.35
N GLY A 105 -5.86 7.64 6.31
CA GLY A 105 -6.21 9.01 6.71
C GLY A 105 -6.91 9.09 8.06
N GLN A 106 -7.50 8.00 8.55
CA GLN A 106 -8.16 7.99 9.86
C GLN A 106 -7.16 8.23 10.99
N ASN A 107 -5.93 7.71 10.87
CA ASN A 107 -4.89 7.91 11.88
C ASN A 107 -4.36 9.34 11.89
N ASP A 108 -4.35 10.05 10.75
CA ASP A 108 -3.99 11.47 10.69
C ASP A 108 -4.97 12.30 11.55
N ILE A 109 -6.26 12.02 11.42
CA ILE A 109 -7.32 12.73 12.16
C ILE A 109 -7.39 12.28 13.62
N ALA A 110 -7.42 10.97 13.89
CA ALA A 110 -7.48 10.43 15.24
C ALA A 110 -6.25 10.82 16.07
N GLY A 111 -5.05 10.76 15.47
CA GLY A 111 -3.80 11.21 16.09
C GLY A 111 -3.82 12.70 16.45
N ALA A 112 -4.39 13.53 15.57
CA ALA A 112 -4.48 14.97 15.78
C ALA A 112 -5.36 15.35 16.99
N PHE A 113 -6.45 14.62 17.25
CA PHE A 113 -7.33 14.88 18.41
C PHE A 113 -6.64 14.74 19.77
N TYR A 114 -5.51 14.05 19.86
CA TYR A 114 -4.75 13.95 21.11
C TYR A 114 -3.98 15.23 21.47
N SER A 115 -3.78 16.17 20.53
CA SER A 115 -2.86 17.31 20.73
C SER A 115 -3.25 18.62 20.04
N LYS A 116 -4.28 18.63 19.17
CA LYS A 116 -4.69 19.79 18.37
C LYS A 116 -6.13 20.21 18.64
N THR A 117 -6.44 21.47 18.38
CA THR A 117 -7.82 21.98 18.39
C THR A 117 -8.58 21.57 17.13
N LEU A 118 -9.92 21.66 17.14
CA LEU A 118 -10.74 21.37 15.96
C LEU A 118 -10.31 22.21 14.75
N ASP A 119 -10.08 23.52 14.92
CA ASP A 119 -9.67 24.40 13.82
C ASP A 119 -8.31 23.98 13.22
N GLN A 120 -7.37 23.56 14.06
CA GLN A 120 -6.07 23.04 13.60
C GLN A 120 -6.21 21.71 12.85
N ILE A 121 -7.14 20.85 13.26
CA ILE A 121 -7.45 19.59 12.58
C ILE A 121 -8.05 19.89 11.21
N LEU A 122 -9.07 20.75 11.14
CA LEU A 122 -9.71 21.15 9.89
C LEU A 122 -8.71 21.81 8.93
N ALA A 123 -7.80 22.65 9.44
CA ALA A 123 -6.75 23.28 8.66
C ALA A 123 -5.71 22.29 8.10
N SER A 124 -5.60 21.08 8.65
CA SER A 124 -4.68 20.04 8.14
C SER A 124 -5.25 19.21 6.99
N ILE A 125 -6.58 19.18 6.82
CA ILE A 125 -7.26 18.36 5.80
C ILE A 125 -6.76 18.64 4.38
N PRO A 126 -6.57 19.91 3.94
CA PRO A 126 -6.05 20.18 2.60
C PRO A 126 -4.68 19.56 2.34
N ALA A 127 -3.79 19.58 3.34
CA ALA A 127 -2.46 18.98 3.22
C ALA A 127 -2.53 17.45 3.14
N ILE A 128 -3.40 16.83 3.95
CA ILE A 128 -3.67 15.39 3.90
C ILE A 128 -4.15 14.99 2.50
N LEU A 129 -5.14 15.72 1.95
CA LEU A 129 -5.67 15.42 0.62
C LEU A 129 -4.63 15.63 -0.49
N SER A 130 -3.82 16.68 -0.41
CA SER A 130 -2.75 16.94 -1.38
C SER A 130 -1.70 15.83 -1.40
N GLU A 131 -1.29 15.33 -0.23
CA GLU A 131 -0.31 14.24 -0.13
C GLU A 131 -0.92 12.93 -0.65
N PHE A 132 -2.19 12.65 -0.33
CA PHE A 132 -2.92 11.50 -0.85
C PHE A 132 -3.02 11.54 -2.39
N GLU A 133 -3.43 12.67 -2.95
CA GLU A 133 -3.54 12.85 -4.40
C GLU A 133 -2.18 12.64 -5.08
N SER A 134 -1.12 13.21 -4.51
CA SER A 134 0.24 13.08 -5.04
C SER A 134 0.70 11.61 -5.08
N GLY A 135 0.44 10.85 -4.00
CA GLY A 135 0.81 9.44 -3.97
C GLY A 135 -0.03 8.57 -4.91
N VAL A 136 -1.32 8.88 -5.11
CA VAL A 136 -2.17 8.18 -6.09
C VAL A 136 -1.71 8.46 -7.52
N GLN A 137 -1.34 9.71 -7.84
CA GLN A 137 -0.85 10.09 -9.17
C GLN A 137 0.50 9.42 -9.53
N ALA A 138 1.24 8.93 -8.54
CA ALA A 138 2.54 8.29 -8.74
C ALA A 138 2.47 6.80 -9.16
N LEU A 139 1.30 6.15 -9.09
CA LEU A 139 1.12 4.69 -9.31
C LEU A 139 1.01 4.30 -10.80
#